data_AF-A0A4P5X1P9-F1
#
_entry.id   AF-A0A4P5X1P9-F1
#
_cell.length_a   1.000
_cell.length_b   1.000
_cell.length_c   1.000
_cell.angle_alpha   90.00
_cell.angle_beta   90.00
_cell.angle_gamma   90.00
#
_symmetry.space_group_name_H-M   'P 1'
#
loop_
_entity.id
_entity.type
_entity.pdbx_description
1 polymer ?
#
loop_
_entity_poly.entity_id
_entity_poly.type
_entity_poly.pdbx_seq_one_letter_code
_entity_poly.pdbx_strand_id
1 'polypeptide(L)'
;MARVGEEFPLECPACGGDIRLIAFITEPGPIRQILTHLGEPLEPPPVSPARGPPTDWGELVQAHDDREAVQVSPDELPVIDIHSL
;
A
#
# COMPACT_ATOMS: atom_id res chain seq x y z
N MET A 1 -2.72 3.39 -18.17
CA MET A 1 -1.37 3.40 -17.56
C MET A 1 -1.46 2.64 -16.26
N ALA A 2 -0.76 1.51 -16.15
CA ALA A 2 -0.72 0.73 -14.92
C ALA A 2 0.10 1.50 -13.88
N ARG A 3 -0.52 1.77 -12.71
CA ARG A 3 0.17 2.34 -11.56
C ARG A 3 0.82 1.16 -10.83
N VAL A 4 2.11 0.95 -11.06
CA VAL A 4 2.94 0.18 -10.09
C VAL A 4 3.03 1.05 -8.82
N GLY A 5 3.06 0.41 -7.64
CA GLY A 5 2.86 0.97 -6.30
C GLY A 5 3.30 2.43 -6.06
N GLU A 6 2.60 3.08 -5.14
CA GLU A 6 2.47 4.53 -4.90
C GLU A 6 3.75 5.37 -4.73
N GLU A 7 4.94 4.81 -4.93
CA GLU A 7 6.21 5.49 -4.85
C GLU A 7 7.00 5.30 -6.16
N PHE A 8 7.18 6.40 -6.90
CA PHE A 8 8.26 6.51 -7.87
C PHE A 8 9.44 7.09 -7.10
N PRO A 9 10.42 6.29 -6.63
CA PRO A 9 11.51 6.81 -5.82
C PRO A 9 12.52 7.43 -6.78
N LEU A 10 12.19 8.61 -7.32
CA LEU A 10 13.13 9.47 -8.04
C LEU A 10 14.07 10.21 -7.07
N GLU A 11 14.22 9.68 -5.86
CA GLU A 11 15.11 10.17 -4.82
C GLU A 11 16.01 9.02 -4.34
N CYS A 12 17.30 9.30 -4.21
CA CYS A 12 18.28 8.31 -3.78
C CYS A 12 18.13 8.02 -2.28
N PRO A 13 17.89 6.77 -1.87
CA PRO A 13 17.68 6.45 -0.45
C PRO A 13 18.94 6.63 0.41
N ALA A 14 20.13 6.74 -0.21
CA ALA A 14 21.38 6.95 0.51
C ALA A 14 21.71 8.44 0.77
N CYS A 15 21.26 9.36 -0.09
CA CYS A 15 21.69 10.76 -0.02
C CYS A 15 20.59 11.80 -0.31
N GLY A 16 19.38 11.40 -0.69
CA GLY A 16 18.27 12.31 -0.99
C GLY A 16 18.39 13.06 -2.33
N GLY A 17 19.33 12.68 -3.19
CA GLY A 17 19.51 13.32 -4.50
C GLY A 17 18.56 12.79 -5.58
N ASP A 18 18.32 13.58 -6.63
CA ASP A 18 17.45 13.18 -7.74
C ASP A 18 17.98 11.95 -8.50
N ILE A 19 17.10 11.00 -8.79
CA ILE A 19 17.33 9.85 -9.68
C ILE A 19 16.58 10.06 -11.00
N ARG A 20 17.19 9.61 -12.11
CA ARG A 20 16.59 9.63 -13.44
C ARG A 20 16.42 8.21 -13.98
N LEU A 21 15.25 7.92 -14.55
CA LEU A 21 15.01 6.70 -15.31
C LEU A 21 15.73 6.80 -16.67
N ILE A 22 16.61 5.85 -16.96
CA ILE A 22 17.41 5.86 -18.19
C ILE A 22 16.96 4.84 -19.24
N ALA A 23 16.35 3.73 -18.82
CA ALA A 23 15.90 2.65 -19.70
C ALA A 23 14.93 1.70 -18.98
N PHE A 24 14.19 0.92 -19.77
CA PHE A 24 13.46 -0.26 -19.32
C PHE A 24 14.15 -1.52 -19.84
N ILE A 25 14.26 -2.54 -19.01
CA ILE A 25 14.74 -3.87 -19.42
C ILE A 25 13.51 -4.73 -19.70
N THR A 26 13.35 -5.17 -20.95
CA THR A 26 12.19 -5.99 -21.37
C THR A 26 12.59 -7.39 -21.81
N GLU A 27 13.88 -7.68 -21.93
CA GLU A 27 14.37 -8.99 -22.34
C GLU A 27 14.33 -9.99 -21.17
N PRO A 28 13.72 -11.18 -21.33
CA PRO A 28 13.56 -12.13 -20.22
C PRO A 28 14.87 -12.66 -19.64
N GLY A 29 15.92 -12.80 -20.46
CA GLY A 29 17.22 -13.33 -20.02
C GLY A 29 17.87 -12.47 -18.95
N PRO A 30 18.15 -11.17 -19.23
CA PRO A 30 18.66 -10.22 -18.25
C PRO A 30 17.76 -10.08 -17.02
N ILE A 31 16.43 -10.03 -17.19
CA ILE A 31 15.48 -9.95 -16.07
C ILE A 31 15.69 -11.11 -15.10
N ARG A 32 15.75 -12.36 -15.60
CA ARG A 32 15.97 -13.54 -14.76
C ARG A 32 17.31 -13.52 -14.03
N GLN A 33 18.38 -13.05 -14.69
CA GLN A 33 19.70 -12.93 -14.07
C GLN A 33 19.69 -11.94 -12.90
N ILE A 34 19.06 -10.78 -13.08
CA ILE A 34 18.94 -9.75 -12.05
C ILE A 34 18.12 -10.27 -10.87
N LEU A 35 16.94 -10.84 -11.11
CA LEU A 35 16.08 -11.35 -10.04
C LEU A 35 16.77 -12.46 -9.25
N THR A 36 17.44 -13.39 -9.94
CA THR A 36 18.22 -14.45 -9.28
C THR A 36 19.32 -13.87 -8.39
N HIS A 37 20.03 -12.83 -8.85
CA HIS A 37 21.08 -12.19 -8.08
C HIS A 37 20.56 -11.50 -6.82
N LEU A 38 19.37 -10.88 -6.90
CA LEU A 38 18.70 -10.22 -5.78
C LEU A 38 18.03 -11.22 -4.82
N GLY A 39 17.84 -12.47 -5.23
CA GLY A 39 17.08 -13.46 -4.47
C GLY A 39 15.55 -13.28 -4.59
N GLU A 40 15.10 -12.57 -5.62
CA GLU A 40 13.68 -12.31 -5.87
C GLU A 40 13.00 -13.46 -6.63
N PRO A 41 11.68 -13.66 -6.46
CA PRO A 41 10.92 -14.65 -7.22
C PRO A 41 10.99 -14.43 -8.74
N LEU A 42 11.13 -15.51 -9.51
CA LEU A 42 11.10 -15.47 -10.98
C LEU A 42 9.68 -15.56 -11.53
N GLU A 43 8.80 -16.21 -10.78
CA GLU A 43 7.40 -16.38 -11.10
C GLU A 43 6.64 -15.10 -10.72
N PRO A 44 5.82 -14.55 -11.64
CA PRO A 44 5.00 -13.39 -11.30
C PRO A 44 4.00 -13.75 -10.20
N PRO A 45 3.64 -12.78 -9.34
CA PRO A 45 2.60 -13.00 -8.35
C PRO A 45 1.28 -13.36 -9.04
N PRO A 46 0.43 -14.16 -8.37
CA PRO A 46 -0.89 -14.48 -8.91
C PRO A 46 -1.69 -13.19 -9.14
N VAL A 47 -2.43 -13.17 -10.25
CA VAL A 47 -3.28 -12.03 -10.60
C VAL A 47 -4.38 -11.89 -9.55
N SER A 48 -4.43 -10.74 -8.87
CA SER A 48 -5.53 -10.44 -7.95
C SER A 48 -6.83 -10.22 -8.74
N PRO A 49 -8.00 -10.56 -8.17
CA PRO A 49 -9.29 -10.19 -8.75
C PRO A 49 -9.36 -8.69 -9.07
N ALA A 50 -10.17 -8.33 -10.07
CA ALA A 50 -10.46 -6.93 -10.33
C ALA A 50 -10.96 -6.27 -9.04
N ARG A 51 -10.43 -5.08 -8.73
CA ARG A 51 -10.88 -4.32 -7.56
C ARG A 51 -12.40 -4.17 -7.64
N GLY A 52 -13.07 -4.35 -6.50
CA GLY A 52 -14.49 -4.01 -6.39
C GLY A 52 -14.75 -2.54 -6.77
N PRO A 53 -16.03 -2.17 -6.98
CA PRO A 53 -16.39 -0.78 -7.21
C PRO A 53 -15.80 0.13 -6.11
N PRO A 54 -15.49 1.40 -6.41
CA PRO A 54 -15.04 2.35 -5.40
C PRO A 54 -15.98 2.32 -4.21
N THR A 55 -15.44 2.06 -3.02
CA THR A 55 -16.20 2.12 -1.79
C THR A 55 -16.62 3.56 -1.54
N ASP A 56 -17.93 3.82 -1.47
CA ASP A 56 -18.44 5.06 -0.89
C ASP A 56 -18.28 4.98 0.63
N TRP A 57 -17.30 5.71 1.15
CA TRP A 57 -17.06 5.79 2.58
C TRP A 57 -18.19 6.50 3.32
N GLY A 58 -19.02 7.31 2.64
CA GLY A 58 -20.17 7.98 3.25
C GLY A 58 -21.27 7.01 3.68
N GLU A 59 -21.50 5.95 2.89
CA GLU A 59 -22.53 4.93 3.17
C GLU A 59 -22.13 4.00 4.33
N LEU A 60 -20.84 3.68 4.46
CA LEU A 60 -20.32 2.84 5.56
C LEU A 60 -20.35 3.53 6.92
N VAL A 61 -20.26 4.86 6.97
CA VAL A 61 -20.30 5.64 8.22
C VAL A 61 -21.73 5.79 8.74
N GLN A 62 -22.74 5.73 7.86
CA GLN A 62 -24.15 5.92 8.23
C GLN A 62 -24.82 4.67 8.86
N ALA A 63 -24.19 3.50 8.80
CA ALA A 63 -24.75 2.27 9.38
C ALA A 63 -24.67 2.19 10.92
N HIS A 64 -24.18 3.24 11.60
CA HIS A 64 -23.90 3.24 13.04
C HIS A 64 -24.52 4.39 13.85
N ASP A 65 -25.50 5.12 13.31
CA ASP A 65 -26.10 6.29 14.00
C ASP A 65 -27.57 6.11 14.44
N ASP A 66 -27.89 4.95 15.03
CA ASP A 66 -29.11 4.79 15.85
C ASP A 66 -28.81 4.81 17.36
N ARG A 67 -27.56 5.13 17.74
CA ARG A 67 -27.17 5.35 19.15
C ARG A 67 -26.95 6.83 19.33
N GLU A 68 -27.85 7.49 20.08
CA GLU A 68 -27.71 8.87 20.55
C GLU A 68 -26.25 9.18 20.87
N ALA A 69 -25.61 9.99 20.02
CA ALA A 69 -24.19 10.27 20.10
C ALA A 69 -23.89 11.02 21.41
N VAL A 70 -23.56 10.26 22.45
CA VAL A 70 -23.01 10.83 23.68
C VAL A 70 -21.62 11.36 23.33
N GLN A 71 -21.46 12.68 23.36
CA GLN A 71 -20.16 13.34 23.32
C GLN A 71 -19.42 12.97 24.62
N VAL A 72 -18.69 11.85 24.61
CA VAL A 72 -17.83 11.43 25.73
C VAL A 72 -16.55 12.25 25.66
N SER A 73 -16.16 12.88 26.77
CA SER A 73 -14.89 13.61 26.86
C SER A 73 -13.72 12.67 26.52
N PRO A 74 -12.65 13.13 25.86
CA PRO A 74 -11.43 12.32 25.65
C PRO A 74 -10.88 11.67 26.93
N ASP A 75 -11.11 12.29 28.09
CA ASP A 75 -10.70 11.78 29.41
C ASP A 75 -11.56 10.62 29.95
N GLU A 76 -12.73 10.37 29.34
CA GLU A 76 -13.68 9.32 29.75
C GLU A 76 -13.64 8.09 28.81
N LEU A 77 -12.76 8.10 27.80
CA LEU A 77 -12.57 6.98 26.90
C LEU A 77 -11.77 5.87 27.61
N PRO A 78 -12.20 4.59 27.55
CA PRO A 78 -11.42 3.50 28.11
C PRO A 78 -10.07 3.42 27.39
N VAL A 79 -8.98 3.37 28.15
CA VAL A 79 -7.64 3.16 27.62
C VAL A 79 -7.58 1.71 27.11
N ILE A 80 -7.60 1.54 25.80
CA ILE A 80 -7.41 0.23 25.17
C ILE A 80 -5.91 -0.05 25.13
N ASP A 81 -5.47 -1.05 25.89
CA ASP A 81 -4.10 -1.55 25.84
C ASP A 81 -3.94 -2.53 24.67
N ILE A 82 -3.32 -2.06 23.59
CA ILE A 82 -3.04 -2.83 22.38
C ILE A 82 -1.97 -3.92 22.57
N HIS A 83 -1.28 -3.96 23.72
CA HIS A 83 -0.26 -4.96 24.04
C HIS A 83 -0.79 -6.15 24.85
N SER A 84 -2.09 -6.16 25.16
CA SER A 84 -2.75 -7.25 25.91
C SER A 84 -3.58 -8.20 25.02
N LEU A 85 -3.36 -8.22 23.69
CA LEU A 85 -3.95 -9.18 22.74
C LEU A 85 -3.09 -10.42 22.54
#